data_AF-A0A815ST27-F1
#
_entry.id   AF-A0A815ST27-F1
#
_cell.length_a   1.000
_cell.length_b   1.000
_cell.length_c   1.000
_cell.angle_alpha   90.00
_cell.angle_beta   90.00
_cell.angle_gamma   90.00
#
_symmetry.space_group_name_H-M   'P 1'
#
loop_
_entity.id
_entity.type
_entity.pdbx_description
1 polymer ?
#
loop_
_entity_poly.entity_id
_entity_poly.type
_entity_poly.pdbx_seq_one_letter_code
_entity_poly.pdbx_strand_id
1 'polypeptide(L)'
;MGKFDVSLIRYLTSEDYRVLTATLYEHKFPVPKPIDCNRHCVVMQLIDGYPLCSIKDIDEPGKIYDELMSIIIRLASYGLIHSDFNEFNLMVSDSGLITMIDFPQMVSTSHLNAEYYFDRDVQCIRDFFRRRFEFETDVYPKFADIKRLHSLDNDVRASGFSKELERQFEEVRFN
;
A
#
# COMPACT_ATOMS: atom_id res chain seq x y z
N MET A 1 10.94 3.43 27.66
CA MET A 1 10.69 3.27 26.22
C MET A 1 9.41 4.01 25.90
N GLY A 2 9.52 5.17 25.24
CA GLY A 2 8.36 6.00 24.89
C GLY A 2 7.46 5.24 23.93
N LYS A 3 6.15 5.32 24.14
CA LYS A 3 5.18 4.79 23.17
C LYS A 3 5.37 5.54 21.86
N PHE A 4 5.45 4.80 20.76
CA PHE A 4 5.53 5.37 19.42
C PHE A 4 4.22 6.12 19.15
N ASP A 5 4.25 7.45 19.20
CA ASP A 5 3.09 8.30 18.98
C ASP A 5 3.02 8.66 17.50
N VAL A 6 2.18 7.94 16.77
CA VAL A 6 1.94 8.15 15.34
C VAL A 6 1.46 9.57 15.06
N SER A 7 0.76 10.21 16.00
CA SER A 7 0.31 11.60 15.85
C SER A 7 1.48 12.57 15.76
N LEU A 8 2.56 12.34 16.51
CA LEU A 8 3.76 13.20 16.51
C LEU A 8 4.56 13.10 15.20
N ILE A 9 4.56 11.93 14.56
CA ILE A 9 5.27 11.70 13.29
C ILE A 9 4.54 12.40 12.12
N ARG A 10 3.20 12.47 12.17
CA ARG A 10 2.40 13.26 11.21
C ARG A 10 2.78 14.75 11.19
N TYR A 11 3.33 15.29 12.29
CA TYR A 11 3.78 16.68 12.37
C TYR A 11 5.20 16.92 11.83
N LEU A 12 6.01 15.88 11.60
CA LEU A 12 7.39 16.04 11.14
C LEU A 12 7.45 16.25 9.63
N THR A 13 6.86 15.35 8.83
CA THR A 13 6.68 15.48 7.38
C THR A 13 5.71 14.40 6.87
N SER A 14 4.70 14.77 6.08
CA SER A 14 3.72 13.84 5.51
C SER A 14 4.29 12.92 4.41
N GLU A 15 5.35 13.37 3.75
CA GLU A 15 6.04 12.63 2.66
C GLU A 15 6.96 11.51 3.17
N ASP A 16 7.07 11.35 4.49
CA ASP A 16 7.96 10.36 5.07
C ASP A 16 7.34 8.97 5.06
N TYR A 17 8.09 8.00 4.54
CA TYR A 17 7.85 6.57 4.64
C TYR A 17 7.35 6.11 6.03
N ARG A 18 7.74 6.83 7.09
CA ARG A 18 7.34 6.64 8.49
C ARG A 18 5.86 6.90 8.73
N VAL A 19 5.34 8.05 8.26
CA VAL A 19 3.93 8.43 8.39
C VAL A 19 3.08 7.43 7.63
N LEU A 20 3.50 7.08 6.42
CA LEU A 20 2.76 6.16 5.57
C LEU A 20 2.67 4.75 6.17
N THR A 21 3.81 4.18 6.59
CA THR A 21 3.84 2.86 7.23
C THR A 21 3.00 2.84 8.51
N ALA A 22 3.08 3.88 9.34
CA ALA A 22 2.31 3.96 10.57
C ALA A 22 0.81 4.11 10.32
N THR A 23 0.40 4.95 9.38
CA THR A 23 -1.01 5.12 8.99
C THR A 23 -1.58 3.81 8.43
N LEU A 24 -0.86 3.13 7.53
CA LEU A 24 -1.27 1.82 7.01
C LEU A 24 -1.43 0.79 8.14
N TYR A 25 -0.49 0.75 9.08
CA TYR A 25 -0.56 -0.14 10.24
C TYR A 25 -1.77 0.14 11.16
N GLU A 26 -2.06 1.42 11.45
CA GLU A 26 -3.23 1.84 12.23
C GLU A 26 -4.54 1.38 11.57
N HIS A 27 -4.61 1.49 10.24
CA HIS A 27 -5.74 1.05 9.44
C HIS A 27 -5.76 -0.46 9.14
N LYS A 28 -4.92 -1.26 9.81
CA LYS A 28 -4.88 -2.73 9.72
C LYS A 28 -4.54 -3.25 8.32
N PHE A 29 -3.71 -2.53 7.57
CA PHE A 29 -3.10 -3.10 6.38
C PHE A 29 -2.00 -4.09 6.77
N PRO A 30 -1.73 -5.11 5.93
CA PRO A 30 -0.65 -6.07 6.16
C PRO A 30 0.70 -5.41 5.87
N VAL A 31 1.20 -4.64 6.84
CA VAL A 31 2.49 -3.93 6.77
C VAL A 31 3.28 -4.22 8.05
N PRO A 32 4.62 -4.09 8.03
CA PRO A 32 5.42 -4.26 9.23
C PRO A 32 5.01 -3.27 10.32
N LYS A 33 4.91 -3.74 11.57
CA LYS A 33 4.67 -2.85 12.70
C LYS A 33 5.82 -1.84 12.82
N PRO A 34 5.57 -0.52 12.76
CA PRO A 34 6.61 0.47 13.03
C PRO A 34 6.99 0.44 14.52
N ILE A 35 8.28 0.53 14.81
CA ILE A 35 8.83 0.46 16.18
C ILE A 35 9.47 1.78 16.58
N ASP A 36 10.43 2.26 15.78
CA ASP A 36 11.15 3.50 16.04
C ASP A 36 11.59 4.20 14.74
N CYS A 37 11.98 5.46 14.83
CA CYS A 37 12.64 6.14 13.73
C CYS A 37 13.68 7.16 14.21
N ASN A 38 14.77 7.27 13.47
CA ASN A 38 15.80 8.26 13.74
C ASN A 38 16.37 8.80 12.42
N ARG A 39 16.11 10.08 12.14
CA ARG A 39 16.45 10.73 10.86
C ARG A 39 15.88 9.93 9.68
N HIS A 40 16.75 9.33 8.87
CA HIS A 40 16.41 8.54 7.69
C HIS A 40 16.28 7.03 7.99
N CYS A 41 16.49 6.60 9.24
CA CYS A 41 16.37 5.21 9.64
C CYS A 41 14.98 4.93 10.20
N VAL A 42 14.37 3.84 9.76
CA VAL A 42 13.09 3.34 10.26
C VAL A 42 13.28 1.94 10.80
N VAL A 43 12.94 1.74 12.07
CA VAL A 43 12.95 0.44 12.73
C VAL A 43 11.53 -0.09 12.73
N MET A 44 11.36 -1.30 12.22
CA MET A 44 10.06 -1.96 12.10
C MET A 44 10.19 -3.43 12.52
N GLN A 45 9.05 -4.08 12.64
CA GLN A 45 8.97 -5.53 12.86
C GLN A 45 9.74 -6.28 11.77
N LEU A 46 10.60 -7.19 12.20
CA LEU A 46 11.19 -8.19 11.30
C LEU A 46 10.08 -9.14 10.85
N ILE A 47 9.84 -9.20 9.54
CA ILE A 47 8.87 -10.11 8.96
C ILE A 47 9.52 -11.47 8.76
N ASP A 48 8.92 -12.50 9.36
CA ASP A 48 9.32 -13.89 9.16
C ASP A 48 8.62 -14.43 7.92
N GLY A 49 9.30 -14.29 6.78
CA GLY A 49 8.78 -14.67 5.48
C GLY A 49 9.77 -14.36 4.37
N TYR A 50 9.41 -14.77 3.16
CA TYR A 50 10.25 -14.65 1.98
C TYR A 50 9.62 -13.69 0.98
N PRO A 51 10.42 -12.91 0.24
CA PRO A 51 9.91 -12.17 -0.92
C PRO A 51 9.18 -13.13 -1.87
N LEU A 52 8.02 -12.73 -2.37
CA LEU A 52 7.18 -13.54 -3.24
C LEU A 52 7.95 -14.00 -4.50
N CYS A 53 8.87 -13.16 -5.00
CA CYS A 53 9.76 -13.50 -6.10
C CYS A 53 10.64 -14.75 -5.84
N SER A 54 10.91 -15.09 -4.58
CA SER A 54 11.73 -16.24 -4.19
C SER A 54 10.93 -17.53 -4.02
N ILE A 55 9.60 -17.46 -4.03
CA ILE A 55 8.73 -18.61 -3.76
C ILE A 55 8.53 -19.42 -5.05
N LYS A 56 9.01 -20.66 -5.06
CA LYS A 56 8.97 -21.53 -6.24
C LYS A 56 7.60 -22.14 -6.47
N ASP A 57 7.02 -22.68 -5.40
CA ASP A 57 5.75 -23.39 -5.42
C ASP A 57 4.87 -22.89 -4.26
N ILE A 58 3.57 -22.80 -4.51
CA ILE A 58 2.54 -22.46 -3.52
C ILE A 58 1.43 -23.51 -3.69
N ASP A 59 0.94 -24.08 -2.59
CA ASP A 59 -0.11 -25.10 -2.63
C ASP A 59 -1.43 -24.56 -3.20
N GLU A 60 -1.80 -23.33 -2.82
CA GLU A 60 -3.06 -22.69 -3.23
C GLU A 60 -2.83 -21.27 -3.81
N PRO A 61 -2.29 -21.16 -5.04
CA PRO A 61 -1.94 -19.87 -5.64
C PRO A 61 -3.16 -18.95 -5.80
N GLY A 62 -4.35 -19.51 -6.05
CA GLY A 62 -5.58 -18.73 -6.15
C GLY A 62 -5.93 -17.97 -4.86
N LYS A 63 -5.67 -18.55 -3.68
CA LYS A 63 -5.94 -17.88 -2.40
C LYS A 63 -5.04 -16.66 -2.19
N ILE A 64 -3.74 -16.82 -2.45
CA ILE A 64 -2.78 -15.72 -2.34
C ILE A 64 -3.09 -14.65 -3.38
N TYR A 65 -3.43 -15.04 -4.61
CA TYR A 65 -3.84 -14.11 -5.65
C TYR A 65 -5.07 -13.27 -5.23
N ASP A 66 -6.12 -13.92 -4.72
CA ASP A 66 -7.34 -13.24 -4.28
C ASP A 66 -7.05 -12.29 -3.10
N GLU A 67 -6.18 -12.68 -2.18
CA GLU A 67 -5.75 -11.82 -1.07
C GLU A 67 -4.97 -10.60 -1.57
N LEU A 68 -4.05 -10.76 -2.52
CA LEU A 68 -3.32 -9.65 -3.15
C LEU A 68 -4.25 -8.69 -3.89
N MET A 69 -5.22 -9.21 -4.65
CA MET A 69 -6.22 -8.39 -5.32
C MET A 69 -7.10 -7.66 -4.32
N SER A 70 -7.48 -8.31 -3.21
CA SER A 70 -8.22 -7.68 -2.11
C SER A 70 -7.44 -6.53 -1.48
N ILE A 71 -6.13 -6.69 -1.31
CA ILE A 71 -5.25 -5.62 -0.80
C ILE A 71 -5.22 -4.42 -1.76
N ILE A 72 -5.07 -4.64 -3.07
CA ILE A 72 -5.09 -3.57 -4.08
C ILE A 72 -6.43 -2.81 -4.06
N ILE A 73 -7.55 -3.54 -4.05
CA ILE A 73 -8.90 -2.96 -3.94
C ILE A 73 -9.03 -2.14 -2.67
N ARG A 74 -8.54 -2.68 -1.55
CA ARG A 74 -8.64 -2.03 -0.25
C ARG A 74 -7.82 -0.75 -0.19
N LEU A 75 -6.57 -0.75 -0.69
CA LEU A 75 -5.76 0.45 -0.81
C LEU A 75 -6.50 1.54 -1.59
N ALA A 76 -7.01 1.20 -2.77
CA ALA A 76 -7.74 2.14 -3.62
C ALA A 76 -9.02 2.66 -2.96
N SER A 77 -9.74 1.80 -2.22
CA SER A 77 -10.91 2.21 -1.44
C SER A 77 -10.55 3.17 -0.29
N TYR A 78 -9.29 3.18 0.16
CA TYR A 78 -8.76 4.12 1.15
C TYR A 78 -8.10 5.35 0.53
N GLY A 79 -8.17 5.50 -0.80
CA GLY A 79 -7.65 6.66 -1.52
C GLY A 79 -6.22 6.51 -2.01
N LEU A 80 -5.57 5.36 -1.81
CA LEU A 80 -4.15 5.13 -2.12
C LEU A 80 -3.96 4.06 -3.20
N ILE A 81 -2.94 4.21 -4.03
CA ILE A 81 -2.46 3.20 -4.97
C ILE A 81 -0.99 2.96 -4.65
N HIS A 82 -0.56 1.70 -4.61
CA HIS A 82 0.82 1.36 -4.23
C HIS A 82 1.81 1.92 -5.25
N SER A 83 1.49 1.76 -6.53
CA SER A 83 2.29 2.22 -7.66
C SER A 83 3.67 1.54 -7.80
N ASP A 84 3.88 0.44 -7.08
CA ASP A 84 4.97 -0.50 -7.35
C ASP A 84 4.62 -1.88 -6.79
N PHE A 85 3.36 -2.30 -6.99
CA PHE A 85 2.84 -3.53 -6.39
C PHE A 85 3.29 -4.76 -7.20
N ASN A 86 4.46 -5.29 -6.85
CA ASN A 86 5.12 -6.40 -7.57
C ASN A 86 5.65 -7.46 -6.60
N GLU A 87 6.18 -8.56 -7.13
CA GLU A 87 6.65 -9.72 -6.37
C GLU A 87 7.88 -9.46 -5.47
N PHE A 88 8.56 -8.32 -5.61
CA PHE A 88 9.69 -7.93 -4.78
C PHE A 88 9.25 -7.15 -3.54
N ASN A 89 8.12 -6.45 -3.63
CA ASN A 89 7.55 -5.62 -2.57
C ASN A 89 6.50 -6.37 -1.72
N LEU A 90 6.40 -7.69 -1.91
CA LEU A 90 5.48 -8.57 -1.21
C LEU A 90 6.26 -9.69 -0.52
N MET A 91 6.05 -9.84 0.77
CA MET A 91 6.58 -10.95 1.55
C MET A 91 5.46 -11.92 1.91
N VAL A 92 5.75 -13.22 1.89
CA VAL A 92 4.81 -14.27 2.30
C VAL A 92 5.49 -15.16 3.34
N SER A 93 4.81 -15.39 4.46
CA SER A 93 5.26 -16.32 5.51
C SER A 93 4.91 -17.76 5.16
N ASP A 94 5.50 -18.73 5.88
CA ASP A 94 5.16 -20.16 5.75
C ASP A 94 3.67 -20.44 6.03
N SER A 95 3.01 -19.59 6.82
CA SER A 95 1.57 -19.65 7.10
C SER A 95 0.68 -19.04 6.01
N GLY A 96 1.28 -18.53 4.92
CA GLY A 96 0.57 -17.86 3.83
C GLY A 96 0.22 -16.40 4.10
N LEU A 97 0.58 -15.84 5.27
CA LEU A 97 0.32 -14.42 5.56
C LEU A 97 1.16 -13.52 4.67
N ILE A 98 0.50 -12.57 4.03
CA ILE A 98 1.10 -11.57 3.15
C ILE A 98 1.51 -10.35 3.96
N THR A 99 2.64 -9.73 3.62
CA THR A 99 3.05 -8.43 4.13
C THR A 99 3.62 -7.59 2.98
N MET A 100 3.06 -6.40 2.78
CA MET A 100 3.57 -5.42 1.83
C MET A 100 4.75 -4.66 2.42
N ILE A 101 5.69 -4.26 1.58
CA ILE A 101 6.80 -3.36 1.91
C ILE A 101 6.97 -2.31 0.81
N ASP A 102 7.86 -1.35 1.05
CA ASP A 102 8.25 -0.30 0.10
C ASP A 102 7.13 0.63 -0.42
N PHE A 103 6.64 1.49 0.49
CA PHE A 103 5.58 2.47 0.24
C PHE A 103 5.97 3.88 -0.28
N PRO A 104 7.23 4.33 -0.48
CA PRO A 104 7.51 5.73 -0.86
C PRO A 104 6.85 6.18 -2.17
N GLN A 105 6.53 5.25 -3.07
CA GLN A 105 5.96 5.54 -4.39
C GLN A 105 4.44 5.60 -4.40
N MET A 106 3.77 5.54 -3.25
CA MET A 106 2.30 5.54 -3.23
C MET A 106 1.72 6.84 -3.81
N VAL A 107 0.67 6.69 -4.61
CA VAL A 107 -0.02 7.80 -5.29
C VAL A 107 -1.47 7.89 -4.83
N SER A 108 -2.04 9.09 -4.88
CA SER A 108 -3.47 9.28 -4.62
C SER A 108 -4.33 8.71 -5.75
N THR A 109 -5.49 8.16 -5.40
CA THR A 109 -6.55 7.82 -6.37
C THR A 109 -7.13 9.02 -7.12
N SER A 110 -6.87 10.25 -6.65
CA SER A 110 -7.21 11.50 -7.33
C SER A 110 -6.14 11.98 -8.31
N HIS A 111 -5.01 11.25 -8.44
CA HIS A 111 -3.98 11.56 -9.42
C HIS A 111 -4.52 11.40 -10.87
N LEU A 112 -4.08 12.26 -11.80
CA LEU A 112 -4.52 12.23 -13.22
C LEU A 112 -4.33 10.85 -13.88
N ASN A 113 -3.25 10.16 -13.53
CA ASN A 113 -2.90 8.83 -14.01
C ASN A 113 -3.25 7.70 -13.02
N ALA A 114 -4.16 7.92 -12.06
CA ALA A 114 -4.49 6.93 -11.03
C ALA A 114 -4.92 5.58 -11.63
N GLU A 115 -5.78 5.59 -12.64
CA GLU A 115 -6.23 4.37 -13.33
C GLU A 115 -5.06 3.58 -13.92
N TYR A 116 -4.13 4.26 -14.59
CA TYR A 116 -2.93 3.63 -15.13
C TYR A 116 -2.08 2.95 -14.05
N TYR A 117 -1.86 3.61 -12.91
CA TYR A 117 -1.06 3.04 -11.83
C TYR A 117 -1.75 1.84 -11.17
N PHE A 118 -3.08 1.93 -10.97
CA PHE A 118 -3.88 0.83 -10.45
C PHE A 118 -3.84 -0.38 -11.38
N ASP A 119 -4.09 -0.18 -12.68
CA ASP A 119 -4.09 -1.26 -13.67
C ASP A 119 -2.71 -1.90 -13.80
N ARG A 120 -1.64 -1.11 -13.68
CA ARG A 120 -0.27 -1.64 -13.65
C ARG A 120 -0.03 -2.53 -12.42
N ASP A 121 -0.44 -2.10 -11.23
CA ASP A 121 -0.32 -2.90 -10.01
C ASP A 121 -1.07 -4.25 -10.14
N VAL A 122 -2.30 -4.22 -10.68
CA VAL A 122 -3.07 -5.43 -10.99
C VAL A 122 -2.35 -6.32 -12.01
N GLN A 123 -1.83 -5.72 -13.09
CA GLN A 123 -1.18 -6.45 -14.16
C GLN A 123 0.13 -7.11 -13.71
N CYS A 124 0.92 -6.45 -12.86
CA CYS A 124 2.14 -7.00 -12.28
C CYS A 124 1.86 -8.34 -11.58
N ILE A 125 0.83 -8.40 -10.74
CA ILE A 125 0.45 -9.63 -10.05
C ILE A 125 -0.07 -10.68 -11.03
N ARG A 126 -0.93 -10.31 -11.99
CA ARG A 126 -1.42 -11.25 -13.00
C ARG A 126 -0.30 -11.88 -13.80
N ASP A 127 0.64 -11.08 -14.26
CA ASP A 127 1.78 -11.55 -15.04
C ASP A 127 2.71 -12.44 -14.22
N PHE A 128 2.95 -12.08 -12.96
CA PHE A 128 3.75 -12.90 -12.06
C PHE A 128 3.11 -14.27 -11.83
N PHE A 129 1.83 -14.33 -11.47
CA PHE A 129 1.12 -15.59 -11.18
C PHE A 129 1.01 -16.49 -12.41
N ARG A 130 0.74 -15.91 -13.59
CA ARG A 130 0.72 -16.64 -14.85
C ARG A 130 2.07 -17.27 -15.18
N ARG A 131 3.17 -16.52 -15.00
CA ARG A 131 4.52 -16.99 -15.34
C ARG A 131 5.10 -17.95 -14.31
N ARG A 132 4.80 -17.75 -13.02
CA ARG A 132 5.43 -18.50 -11.92
C ARG A 132 4.62 -19.74 -11.52
N PHE A 133 3.29 -19.65 -11.51
CA PHE A 133 2.42 -20.69 -10.97
C PHE A 133 1.42 -21.24 -11.99
N GLU A 134 1.53 -20.83 -13.26
CA GLU A 134 0.58 -21.19 -14.33
C GLU A 134 -0.89 -20.87 -13.96
N PHE A 135 -1.08 -19.86 -13.11
CA PHE A 135 -2.38 -19.44 -12.61
C PHE A 135 -2.88 -18.23 -13.40
N GLU A 136 -4.07 -18.35 -14.00
CA GLU A 136 -4.71 -17.28 -14.77
C GLU A 136 -6.21 -17.22 -14.46
N THR A 137 -6.73 -15.99 -14.41
CA THR A 137 -8.15 -15.71 -14.21
C THR A 137 -8.55 -14.47 -15.01
N ASP A 138 -9.78 -14.52 -15.54
CA ASP A 138 -10.41 -13.40 -16.23
C ASP A 138 -11.10 -12.43 -15.25
N VAL A 139 -11.23 -12.82 -13.98
CA VAL A 139 -11.82 -12.00 -12.94
C VAL A 139 -10.72 -11.25 -12.21
N TYR A 140 -10.65 -9.94 -12.41
CA TYR A 140 -9.71 -9.04 -11.76
C TYR A 140 -10.36 -7.66 -11.55
N PRO A 141 -9.93 -6.89 -10.53
CA PRO A 141 -10.54 -5.61 -10.23
C PRO A 141 -10.21 -4.57 -11.30
N LYS A 142 -11.17 -3.68 -11.56
CA LYS A 142 -10.99 -2.50 -12.42
C LYS A 142 -11.10 -1.25 -11.57
N PHE A 143 -10.31 -0.23 -11.91
CA PHE A 143 -10.30 1.02 -11.14
C PHE A 143 -11.68 1.68 -11.06
N ALA A 144 -12.44 1.66 -12.16
CA ALA A 144 -13.78 2.23 -12.24
C ALA A 144 -14.81 1.60 -11.27
N ASP A 145 -14.57 0.35 -10.83
CA ASP A 145 -15.48 -0.36 -9.93
C ASP A 145 -15.19 -0.07 -8.44
N ILE A 146 -14.08 0.61 -8.14
CA ILE A 146 -13.65 0.90 -6.77
C ILE A 146 -14.44 2.07 -6.20
N LYS A 147 -15.10 1.83 -5.06
CA LYS A 147 -15.76 2.88 -4.27
C LYS A 147 -14.82 3.38 -3.19
N ARG A 148 -14.56 4.69 -3.18
CA ARG A 148 -13.79 5.34 -2.12
C ARG A 148 -14.59 5.36 -0.81
N LEU A 149 -14.00 4.82 0.23
CA LEU A 149 -14.52 4.74 1.60
C LEU A 149 -13.80 5.71 2.54
N HIS A 150 -12.49 5.89 2.33
CA HIS A 150 -11.64 6.76 3.12
C HIS A 150 -10.73 7.60 2.22
N SER A 151 -10.09 8.62 2.80
CA SER A 151 -9.20 9.54 2.09
C SER A 151 -7.84 9.62 2.78
N LEU A 152 -7.17 8.48 2.95
CA LEU A 152 -5.85 8.42 3.59
C LEU A 152 -4.77 9.14 2.80
N ASP A 153 -4.95 9.26 1.48
CA ASP A 153 -4.14 10.09 0.61
C ASP A 153 -4.08 11.56 1.06
N ASN A 154 -5.14 12.07 1.71
CA ASN A 154 -5.13 13.40 2.32
C ASN A 154 -4.27 13.41 3.60
N ASP A 155 -4.37 12.37 4.42
CA ASP A 155 -3.67 12.26 5.69
C ASP A 155 -2.15 12.07 5.52
N VAL A 156 -1.75 11.39 4.45
CA VAL A 156 -0.35 11.12 4.12
C VAL A 156 0.20 12.03 3.01
N ARG A 157 -0.61 12.98 2.51
CA ARG A 157 -0.30 13.84 1.36
C ARG A 157 0.38 13.08 0.21
N ALA A 158 -0.24 11.97 -0.20
CA ALA A 158 0.30 11.13 -1.28
C ALA A 158 0.46 11.95 -2.57
N SER A 159 1.48 11.59 -3.38
CA SER A 159 1.76 12.31 -4.63
C SER A 159 0.53 12.32 -5.56
N GLY A 160 0.24 13.47 -6.16
CA GLY A 160 -1.01 13.75 -6.88
C GLY A 160 -2.02 14.60 -6.12
N PHE A 161 -1.79 14.85 -4.84
CA PHE A 161 -2.50 15.89 -4.09
C PHE A 161 -2.02 17.26 -4.60
N SER A 162 -2.89 17.99 -5.31
CA SER A 162 -2.51 19.29 -5.88
C SER A 162 -2.41 20.35 -4.77
N LYS A 163 -1.48 21.30 -4.91
CA LYS A 163 -1.37 22.48 -4.02
C LYS A 163 -2.66 23.31 -3.96
N GLU A 164 -3.48 23.23 -5.00
CA GLU A 164 -4.81 23.86 -5.08
C GLU A 164 -5.78 23.23 -4.07
N LEU A 165 -5.77 21.90 -3.95
CA LEU A 165 -6.62 21.16 -3.01
C LEU A 165 -6.14 21.34 -1.56
N GLU A 166 -4.83 21.46 -1.36
CA GLU A 166 -4.23 21.83 -0.07
C GLU A 166 -4.73 23.20 0.41
N ARG A 167 -4.76 24.20 -0.49
CA ARG A 167 -5.26 25.55 -0.18
C ARG A 167 -6.76 25.57 0.14
N GLN A 168 -7.56 24.80 -0.59
CA GLN A 168 -9.00 24.67 -0.34
C GLN A 168 -9.30 23.99 1.01
N PHE A 169 -8.51 22.98 1.40
CA PHE A 169 -8.65 22.34 2.71
C PHE A 169 -8.21 23.24 3.87
N GLU A 170 -7.19 24.08 3.67
CA GLU A 170 -6.79 25.10 4.64
C GLU A 170 -7.90 26.14 4.82
N GLU A 171 -8.52 26.64 3.73
CA GLU A 171 -9.63 27.60 3.80
C GLU A 171 -10.88 27.04 4.52
N VAL A 172 -11.15 25.74 4.41
CA VAL A 172 -12.29 25.08 5.10
C VAL A 172 -12.00 24.80 6.58
N ARG A 173 -10.74 24.63 6.99
CA ARG A 173 -10.37 24.41 8.41
C ARG A 173 -10.47 25.67 9.29
N PHE A 174 -10.55 26.85 8.67
CA PHE A 174 -10.59 28.14 9.39
C PHE A 174 -11.95 28.86 9.30
N ASN A 175 -13.01 28.17 8.85
CA ASN A 175 -14.41 28.59 8.98
C ASN A 175 -15.19 27.60 9.87
#